data_AF-A0A4R2NG14-F1
#
_entry.id   AF-A0A4R2NG14-F1
#
_cell.length_a   1.000
_cell.length_b   1.000
_cell.length_c   1.000
_cell.angle_alpha   90.00
_cell.angle_beta   90.00
_cell.angle_gamma   90.00
#
_symmetry.space_group_name_H-M   'P 1'
#
loop_
_entity.id
_entity.type
_entity.pdbx_description
1 polymer ?
#
loop_
_entity_poly.entity_id
_entity_poly.type
_entity_poly.pdbx_seq_one_letter_code
_entity_poly.pdbx_strand_id
1 'polypeptide(L)'
;MLNADKGTANGLDGSKLHIGIVQARFNEGITNALAEACRNALQDLGVAPEHITHVFVPGALEVPLALQALAERDEFDALIALGCIIRGETYHFELVANESGAGVTRVALDYQLPIANAILTTENLDQAVARQTEKGRDAAYVAVEMANLLGTLS
;
A
#
# COMPACT_ATOMS: atom_id res chain seq x y z
N MET A 1 1.81 1.02 14.15
CA MET A 1 2.11 0.78 15.56
C MET A 1 3.62 0.73 15.72
N LEU A 2 4.18 1.47 16.66
CA LEU A 2 5.64 1.47 16.90
C LEU A 2 6.00 0.24 17.75
N ASN A 3 7.03 -0.51 17.36
CA ASN A 3 7.54 -1.69 18.10
C ASN A 3 6.49 -2.78 18.35
N ALA A 4 5.55 -2.95 17.43
CA ALA A 4 4.61 -4.07 17.50
C ALA A 4 5.35 -5.39 17.24
N ASP A 5 5.04 -6.41 18.02
CA ASP A 5 5.34 -7.79 17.66
C ASP A 5 4.53 -8.14 16.40
N LYS A 6 5.24 -8.48 15.31
CA LYS A 6 4.65 -8.72 13.98
C LYS A 6 4.39 -10.22 13.72
N GLY A 7 4.70 -11.09 14.67
CA GLY A 7 4.62 -12.53 14.47
C GLY A 7 5.64 -13.05 13.45
N THR A 8 5.37 -14.22 12.88
CA THR A 8 6.24 -14.88 11.89
C THR A 8 5.53 -14.88 10.54
N ALA A 9 6.17 -14.33 9.52
CA ALA A 9 5.64 -14.33 8.16
C ALA A 9 5.72 -15.73 7.54
N ASN A 10 4.68 -16.13 6.82
CA ASN A 10 4.62 -17.39 6.06
C ASN A 10 4.27 -17.10 4.60
N GLY A 11 4.75 -17.94 3.67
CA GLY A 11 4.35 -17.80 2.26
C GLY A 11 4.80 -16.49 1.61
N LEU A 12 6.09 -16.17 1.70
CA LEU A 12 6.71 -14.98 1.11
C LEU A 12 7.33 -15.26 -0.28
N ASP A 13 6.60 -15.97 -1.15
CA ASP A 13 7.01 -16.20 -2.55
C ASP A 13 6.14 -15.35 -3.48
N GLY A 14 6.75 -14.32 -4.08
CA GLY A 14 6.10 -13.42 -5.03
C GLY A 14 6.32 -13.80 -6.49
N SER A 15 7.03 -14.90 -6.78
CA SER A 15 7.51 -15.22 -8.14
C SER A 15 6.43 -15.37 -9.21
N LYS A 16 5.18 -15.63 -8.80
CA LYS A 16 4.02 -15.79 -9.70
C LYS A 16 3.01 -14.66 -9.61
N LEU A 17 3.21 -13.70 -8.71
CA LEU A 17 2.20 -12.70 -8.39
C LEU A 17 2.27 -11.48 -9.31
N HIS A 18 1.10 -10.93 -9.63
CA HIS A 18 0.89 -9.65 -10.28
C HIS A 18 0.42 -8.62 -9.26
N ILE A 19 1.16 -7.53 -9.13
CA ILE A 19 0.96 -6.54 -8.07
C ILE A 19 0.64 -5.18 -8.66
N GLY A 20 -0.46 -4.59 -8.21
CA GLY A 20 -0.81 -3.20 -8.53
C GLY A 20 -0.39 -2.25 -7.41
N ILE A 21 0.27 -1.16 -7.74
CA ILE A 21 0.66 -0.10 -6.80
C ILE A 21 -0.02 1.20 -7.21
N VAL A 22 -0.70 1.84 -6.26
CA VAL A 22 -1.25 3.19 -6.41
C VAL A 22 -0.52 4.13 -5.46
N GLN A 23 0.20 5.11 -5.98
CA GLN A 23 0.95 6.08 -5.18
C GLN A 23 0.34 7.49 -5.28
N ALA A 24 0.00 8.09 -4.14
CA ALA A 24 -0.30 9.51 -4.03
C ALA A 24 0.97 10.37 -4.14
N ARG A 25 0.89 11.49 -4.87
CA ARG A 25 2.04 12.39 -5.10
C ARG A 25 2.30 13.40 -3.98
N PHE A 26 1.28 13.76 -3.21
CA PHE A 26 1.48 14.69 -2.08
C PHE A 26 2.48 14.12 -1.07
N ASN A 27 3.37 14.99 -0.56
CA ASN A 27 4.55 14.63 0.22
C ASN A 27 5.55 13.77 -0.58
N GLU A 28 5.83 14.16 -1.82
CA GLU A 28 6.61 13.39 -2.81
C GLU A 28 7.91 12.78 -2.28
N GLY A 29 8.71 13.53 -1.51
CA GLY A 29 9.95 12.98 -0.92
C GLY A 29 9.70 11.77 -0.02
N ILE A 30 8.59 11.78 0.72
CA ILE A 30 8.16 10.66 1.57
C ILE A 30 7.56 9.54 0.73
N THR A 31 6.64 9.86 -0.18
CA THR A 31 5.94 8.83 -0.95
C THR A 31 6.83 8.13 -1.96
N ASN A 32 7.85 8.81 -2.50
CA ASN A 32 8.87 8.19 -3.34
C ASN A 32 9.77 7.23 -2.54
N ALA A 33 10.24 7.63 -1.36
CA ALA A 33 11.03 6.74 -0.49
C ALA A 33 10.21 5.51 -0.04
N LEU A 34 8.92 5.72 0.25
CA LEU A 34 7.95 4.66 0.57
C LEU A 34 7.78 3.69 -0.62
N ALA A 35 7.59 4.21 -1.83
CA ALA A 35 7.43 3.40 -3.04
C ALA A 35 8.70 2.66 -3.45
N GLU A 36 9.86 3.29 -3.30
CA GLU A 36 11.16 2.65 -3.53
C GLU A 36 11.37 1.46 -2.58
N ALA A 37 11.15 1.66 -1.28
CA ALA A 37 11.26 0.59 -0.29
C ALA A 37 10.28 -0.56 -0.56
N CYS A 38 9.05 -0.25 -0.97
CA CYS A 38 8.05 -1.23 -1.37
C CYS A 38 8.50 -2.05 -2.59
N ARG A 39 8.93 -1.37 -3.67
CA ARG A 39 9.35 -2.03 -4.91
C ARG A 39 10.60 -2.90 -4.72
N ASN A 40 11.57 -2.43 -3.94
CA ASN A 40 12.76 -3.21 -3.63
C ASN A 40 12.36 -4.48 -2.86
N ALA A 41 11.48 -4.35 -1.87
CA ALA A 41 10.99 -5.51 -1.12
C ALA A 41 10.18 -6.50 -2.00
N LEU A 42 9.35 -6.02 -2.93
CA LEU A 42 8.65 -6.89 -3.88
C LEU A 42 9.64 -7.68 -4.75
N GLN A 43 10.72 -7.04 -5.22
CA GLN A 43 11.77 -7.71 -5.99
C GLN A 43 12.53 -8.73 -5.13
N ASP A 44 12.85 -8.40 -3.88
CA ASP A 44 13.50 -9.33 -2.94
C ASP A 44 12.61 -10.56 -2.64
N LEU A 45 11.28 -10.39 -2.73
CA LEU A 45 10.29 -11.48 -2.63
C LEU A 45 10.09 -12.25 -3.94
N GLY A 46 10.74 -11.85 -5.02
CA GLY A 46 10.71 -12.54 -6.31
C GLY A 46 9.66 -12.03 -7.31
N VAL A 47 8.91 -10.96 -7.01
CA VAL A 47 7.96 -10.38 -7.97
C VAL A 47 8.73 -9.77 -9.15
N ALA A 48 8.44 -10.26 -10.36
CA ALA A 48 9.10 -9.77 -11.57
C ALA A 48 8.71 -8.29 -11.84
N PRO A 49 9.66 -7.41 -12.25
CA PRO A 49 9.37 -6.00 -12.51
C PRO A 49 8.21 -5.77 -13.50
N GLU A 50 8.07 -6.63 -14.50
CA GLU A 50 6.99 -6.62 -15.49
C GLU A 50 5.61 -6.98 -14.93
N HIS A 51 5.56 -7.67 -13.78
CA HIS A 51 4.32 -8.00 -13.08
C HIS A 51 3.90 -6.90 -12.08
N ILE A 52 4.66 -5.79 -12.00
CA ILE A 52 4.35 -4.65 -11.14
C ILE A 52 3.76 -3.53 -11.99
N THR A 53 2.46 -3.32 -11.88
CA THR A 53 1.82 -2.10 -12.42
C THR A 53 1.88 -1.01 -11.37
N HIS A 54 2.45 0.15 -11.69
CA HIS A 54 2.54 1.28 -10.78
C HIS A 54 1.90 2.53 -11.39
N VAL A 55 0.87 3.07 -10.73
CA VAL A 55 0.14 4.27 -11.15
C VAL A 55 0.19 5.37 -10.09
N PHE A 56 0.08 6.61 -10.53
CA PHE A 56 0.15 7.79 -9.68
C PHE A 56 -1.19 8.52 -9.62
N VAL A 57 -1.54 9.00 -8.43
CA VAL A 57 -2.71 9.84 -8.19
C VAL A 57 -2.31 11.16 -7.51
N PRO A 58 -3.13 12.23 -7.58
CA PRO A 58 -2.81 13.51 -6.96
C PRO A 58 -2.59 13.41 -5.44
N GLY A 59 -3.59 12.91 -4.70
CA GLY A 59 -3.56 12.79 -3.24
C GLY A 59 -4.12 11.46 -2.73
N ALA A 60 -4.12 11.30 -1.41
CA ALA A 60 -4.56 10.06 -0.75
C ALA A 60 -6.07 9.78 -0.93
N LEU A 61 -6.90 10.81 -1.12
CA LEU A 61 -8.33 10.65 -1.37
C LEU A 61 -8.64 9.98 -2.72
N GLU A 62 -7.75 10.11 -3.71
CA GLU A 62 -7.94 9.48 -5.02
C GLU A 62 -7.41 8.04 -5.07
N VAL A 63 -6.65 7.60 -4.04
CA VAL A 63 -6.08 6.25 -3.99
C VAL A 63 -7.16 5.16 -4.08
N PRO A 64 -8.26 5.20 -3.30
CA PRO A 64 -9.33 4.20 -3.42
C PRO A 64 -9.93 4.09 -4.82
N LEU A 65 -10.14 5.21 -5.52
CA LEU A 65 -10.72 5.21 -6.86
C LEU A 65 -9.80 4.52 -7.87
N ALA A 66 -8.50 4.81 -7.82
CA ALA A 66 -7.53 4.15 -8.69
C ALA A 66 -7.35 2.67 -8.34
N LEU A 67 -7.39 2.31 -7.05
CA LEU A 67 -7.38 0.90 -6.63
C LEU A 67 -8.59 0.14 -7.17
N GLN A 68 -9.78 0.75 -7.11
CA GLN A 68 -10.99 0.16 -7.66
C GLN A 68 -10.85 -0.09 -9.17
N ALA A 69 -10.36 0.90 -9.91
CA ALA A 69 -10.13 0.76 -11.34
C ALA A 69 -9.08 -0.32 -11.68
N LEU A 70 -8.08 -0.54 -10.81
CA LEU A 70 -7.15 -1.65 -10.95
C LEU A 70 -7.80 -3.00 -10.62
N ALA A 71 -8.58 -3.08 -9.55
CA ALA A 71 -9.29 -4.30 -9.15
C ALA A 71 -10.28 -4.76 -10.24
N GLU A 72 -10.95 -3.84 -10.93
CA GLU A 72 -11.86 -4.12 -12.05
C GLU A 72 -11.18 -4.76 -13.27
N ARG A 73 -9.85 -4.69 -13.37
CA ARG A 73 -9.11 -5.32 -14.47
C ARG A 73 -8.91 -6.82 -14.29
N ASP A 74 -9.14 -7.34 -13.07
CA ASP A 74 -9.07 -8.78 -12.76
C ASP A 74 -7.73 -9.43 -13.18
N GLU A 75 -6.63 -8.69 -13.04
CA GLU A 75 -5.28 -9.10 -13.46
C GLU A 75 -4.26 -9.09 -12.32
N PHE A 76 -4.69 -8.79 -11.09
CA PHE A 76 -3.82 -8.59 -9.94
C PHE A 76 -4.14 -9.60 -8.84
N ASP A 77 -3.11 -10.13 -8.20
CA ASP A 77 -3.23 -11.00 -7.03
C ASP A 77 -3.28 -10.18 -5.72
N ALA A 78 -2.69 -8.97 -5.73
CA ALA A 78 -2.80 -8.00 -4.65
C ALA A 78 -2.60 -6.56 -5.15
N LEU A 79 -3.12 -5.61 -4.38
CA LEU A 79 -2.86 -4.19 -4.59
C LEU A 79 -2.16 -3.56 -3.38
N ILE A 80 -1.53 -2.40 -3.61
CA ILE A 80 -0.81 -1.64 -2.59
C ILE A 80 -1.20 -0.17 -2.70
N ALA A 81 -1.66 0.39 -1.58
CA ALA A 81 -2.03 1.79 -1.43
C ALA A 81 -0.88 2.56 -0.76
N LEU A 82 -0.22 3.45 -1.51
CA LEU A 82 0.88 4.27 -1.00
C LEU A 82 0.48 5.74 -0.93
N GLY A 83 0.80 6.41 0.18
CA GLY A 83 0.55 7.83 0.34
C GLY A 83 1.10 8.37 1.65
N CYS A 84 1.00 9.68 1.84
CA CYS A 84 1.37 10.31 3.09
C CYS A 84 0.49 11.55 3.33
N ILE A 85 -0.05 11.63 4.54
CA ILE A 85 -0.91 12.68 5.06
C ILE A 85 -0.24 13.14 6.36
N ILE A 86 0.15 14.41 6.40
CA ILE A 86 0.77 15.04 7.56
C ILE A 86 -0.23 16.05 8.13
N ARG A 87 -0.44 16.04 9.44
CA ARG A 87 -1.39 16.94 10.11
C ARG A 87 -1.06 18.40 9.83
N GLY A 88 -2.09 19.15 9.44
CA GLY A 88 -2.08 20.61 9.32
C GLY A 88 -2.97 21.26 10.37
N GLU A 89 -3.36 22.51 10.13
CA GLU A 89 -4.08 23.34 11.10
C GLU A 89 -5.60 23.11 11.15
N THR A 90 -6.14 22.38 10.17
CA THR A 90 -7.59 22.21 9.99
C THR A 90 -8.01 20.76 10.08
N TYR A 91 -9.32 20.54 10.18
CA TYR A 91 -9.94 19.21 10.20
C TYR A 91 -9.74 18.42 8.88
N HIS A 92 -9.18 19.04 7.84
CA HIS A 92 -8.89 18.37 6.57
C HIS A 92 -8.04 17.11 6.74
N PHE A 93 -7.10 17.11 7.70
CA PHE A 93 -6.31 15.93 8.02
C PHE A 93 -7.20 14.71 8.35
N GLU A 94 -8.21 14.88 9.20
CA GLU A 94 -9.06 13.76 9.62
C GLU A 94 -9.96 13.27 8.49
N LEU A 95 -10.48 14.18 7.67
CA LEU A 95 -11.28 13.82 6.50
C LEU A 95 -10.45 12.99 5.51
N VAL A 96 -9.27 13.47 5.14
CA VAL A 96 -8.41 12.77 4.17
C VAL A 96 -7.92 11.44 4.74
N ALA A 97 -7.47 11.41 6.00
CA ALA A 97 -6.95 10.20 6.63
C ALA A 97 -8.01 9.10 6.77
N ASN A 98 -9.19 9.45 7.28
CA ASN A 98 -10.23 8.47 7.54
C ASN A 98 -10.90 7.99 6.25
N GLU A 99 -11.25 8.91 5.34
CA GLU A 99 -11.96 8.54 4.11
C GLU A 99 -11.06 7.77 3.14
N SER A 100 -9.76 8.08 3.07
CA SER A 100 -8.81 7.29 2.26
C SER A 100 -8.66 5.86 2.81
N GLY A 101 -8.47 5.70 4.12
CA GLY A 101 -8.37 4.38 4.75
C GLY A 101 -9.65 3.56 4.66
N ALA A 102 -10.81 4.19 4.84
CA ALA A 102 -12.11 3.55 4.68
C ALA A 102 -12.35 3.13 3.22
N GLY A 103 -12.01 3.98 2.26
CA GLY A 103 -12.09 3.67 0.84
C GLY A 103 -11.23 2.47 0.45
N VAL A 104 -9.96 2.43 0.88
CA VAL A 104 -9.06 1.27 0.64
C VAL A 104 -9.67 -0.02 1.19
N THR A 105 -10.16 0.02 2.43
CA THR A 105 -10.79 -1.14 3.09
C THR A 105 -12.02 -1.62 2.31
N ARG A 106 -12.86 -0.70 1.86
CA ARG A 106 -14.06 -1.01 1.09
C ARG A 106 -13.72 -1.70 -0.23
N VAL A 107 -12.77 -1.17 -1.00
CA VAL A 107 -12.36 -1.78 -2.27
C VAL A 107 -11.82 -3.20 -2.04
N ALA A 108 -11.01 -3.41 -1.01
CA ALA A 108 -10.48 -4.74 -0.70
C ALA A 108 -11.59 -5.77 -0.43
N LEU A 109 -12.62 -5.39 0.33
CA LEU A 109 -13.74 -6.27 0.67
C LEU A 109 -14.72 -6.47 -0.50
N ASP A 110 -15.03 -5.40 -1.23
CA ASP A 110 -15.99 -5.43 -2.35
C ASP A 110 -15.47 -6.30 -3.52
N TYR A 111 -14.15 -6.32 -3.76
CA TYR A 111 -13.50 -7.09 -4.83
C TYR A 111 -12.81 -8.37 -4.34
N GLN A 112 -12.86 -8.66 -3.04
CA GLN A 112 -12.17 -9.82 -2.43
C GLN A 112 -10.67 -9.89 -2.78
N LEU A 113 -10.05 -8.73 -2.95
CA LEU A 113 -8.67 -8.57 -3.40
C LEU A 113 -7.85 -7.97 -2.25
N PRO A 114 -6.71 -8.55 -1.85
CA PRO A 114 -5.97 -8.05 -0.71
C PRO A 114 -5.28 -6.74 -1.09
N ILE A 115 -5.49 -5.71 -0.26
CA ILE A 115 -4.88 -4.39 -0.45
C ILE A 115 -4.04 -4.02 0.77
N ALA A 116 -2.72 -3.92 0.57
CA ALA A 116 -1.82 -3.44 1.60
C ALA A 116 -1.94 -1.91 1.72
N ASN A 117 -2.44 -1.42 2.86
CA ASN A 117 -2.56 0.01 3.12
C ASN A 117 -1.29 0.57 3.79
N ALA A 118 -0.53 1.38 3.05
CA ALA A 118 0.63 2.11 3.54
C ALA A 118 0.49 3.63 3.35
N ILE A 119 -0.74 4.15 3.37
CA ILE A 119 -0.97 5.59 3.48
C ILE A 119 -0.57 6.03 4.89
N LEU A 120 0.56 6.74 4.99
CA LEU A 120 1.06 7.24 6.27
C LEU A 120 0.16 8.36 6.79
N THR A 121 -0.37 8.21 8.00
CA THR A 121 -1.10 9.25 8.73
C THR A 121 -0.25 9.68 9.92
N THR A 122 0.31 10.89 9.85
CA THR A 122 1.36 11.34 10.78
C THR A 122 1.12 12.74 11.30
N GLU A 123 1.59 13.00 12.51
CA GLU A 123 1.45 14.31 13.16
C GLU A 123 2.46 15.34 12.65
N ASN A 124 3.58 14.89 12.09
CA ASN A 124 4.63 15.75 11.55
C ASN A 124 5.54 15.02 10.56
N LEU A 125 6.42 15.79 9.91
CA LEU A 125 7.37 15.27 8.93
C LEU A 125 8.35 14.24 9.51
N ASP A 126 8.86 14.46 10.72
CA ASP A 126 9.82 13.54 11.34
C ASP A 126 9.23 12.14 11.53
N GLN A 127 7.95 12.06 11.91
CA GLN A 127 7.23 10.79 11.99
C GLN A 127 7.09 10.12 10.63
N ALA A 128 6.88 10.89 9.55
CA ALA A 128 6.76 10.39 8.20
C ALA A 128 8.11 9.83 7.70
N VAL A 129 9.20 10.60 7.87
CA VAL A 129 10.58 10.17 7.56
C VAL A 129 10.95 8.90 8.31
N ALA A 130 10.64 8.81 9.60
CA ALA A 130 10.96 7.65 10.42
C ALA A 130 10.20 6.37 9.99
N ARG A 131 9.11 6.49 9.22
CA ARG A 131 8.24 5.37 8.84
C ARG A 131 8.34 4.99 7.37
N GLN A 132 8.75 5.91 6.49
CA GLN A 132 8.65 5.74 5.04
C GLN A 132 9.28 4.44 4.53
N THR A 133 10.46 4.07 5.01
CA THR A 133 11.17 2.87 4.51
C THR A 133 10.55 1.59 5.07
N GLU A 134 10.35 1.51 6.39
CA GLU A 134 9.79 0.31 7.03
C GLU A 134 8.37 0.04 6.52
N LYS A 135 7.53 1.08 6.41
CA LYS A 135 6.16 0.91 5.93
C LYS A 135 6.06 0.55 4.46
N GLY A 136 6.99 0.97 3.63
CA GLY A 136 7.05 0.55 2.23
C GLY A 136 7.33 -0.95 2.15
N ARG A 137 8.34 -1.42 2.87
CA ARG A 137 8.69 -2.85 2.93
C ARG A 137 7.57 -3.70 3.52
N ASP A 138 6.97 -3.27 4.64
CA ASP A 138 5.85 -3.96 5.26
C ASP A 138 4.68 -4.11 4.27
N ALA A 139 4.41 -3.10 3.43
CA ALA A 139 3.34 -3.15 2.44
C ALA A 139 3.56 -4.26 1.41
N ALA A 140 4.79 -4.43 0.94
CA ALA A 140 5.16 -5.51 0.03
C ALA A 140 4.97 -6.89 0.67
N TYR A 141 5.43 -7.07 1.91
CA TYR A 141 5.23 -8.34 2.64
C TYR A 141 3.75 -8.67 2.83
N VAL A 142 2.94 -7.69 3.27
CA VAL A 142 1.50 -7.89 3.44
C VAL A 142 0.83 -8.26 2.12
N ALA A 143 1.19 -7.60 1.02
CA ALA A 143 0.59 -7.89 -0.29
C ALA A 143 0.90 -9.32 -0.75
N VAL A 144 2.16 -9.75 -0.68
CA VAL A 144 2.58 -11.09 -1.10
C VAL A 144 2.01 -12.17 -0.18
N GLU A 145 2.10 -12.00 1.14
CA GLU A 145 1.60 -12.97 2.11
C GLU A 145 0.07 -13.13 2.00
N MET A 146 -0.67 -12.04 1.84
CA MET A 146 -2.13 -12.10 1.69
C MET A 146 -2.56 -12.69 0.34
N ALA A 147 -1.87 -12.38 -0.76
CA ALA A 147 -2.14 -13.00 -2.06
C ALA A 147 -1.98 -14.52 -1.98
N ASN A 148 -0.86 -14.97 -1.43
CA ASN A 148 -0.59 -16.39 -1.25
C ASN A 148 -1.61 -17.06 -0.32
N LEU A 149 -1.96 -16.42 0.80
CA LEU A 149 -2.97 -16.93 1.71
C LEU A 149 -4.33 -17.08 1.02
N LEU A 150 -4.81 -16.05 0.32
CA LEU A 150 -6.11 -16.13 -0.36
C LEU A 150 -6.12 -17.22 -1.44
N GLY A 151 -5.02 -17.39 -2.18
CA GLY A 151 -4.86 -18.49 -3.13
C GLY A 151 -4.90 -19.89 -2.49
N THR A 152 -4.72 -20.03 -1.17
CA THR A 152 -4.93 -21.31 -0.46
C THR A 152 -6.36 -21.50 0.06
N LEU A 153 -7.15 -20.43 0.15
CA LEU A 153 -8.51 -20.43 0.67
C LEU A 153 -9.57 -20.52 -0.43
N SER A 154 -9.20 -20.20 -1.68
CA SER A 154 -10.01 -20.28 -2.90
C SER A 154 -9.80 -21.60 -3.65
#